data_AF-A0A2H0QAN2-F1
#
_entry.id   AF-A0A2H0QAN2-F1
#
_cell.length_a   1.000
_cell.length_b   1.000
_cell.length_c   1.000
_cell.angle_alpha   90.00
_cell.angle_beta   90.00
_cell.angle_gamma   90.00
#
_symmetry.space_group_name_H-M   'P 1'
#
loop_
_entity.id
_entity.type
_entity.pdbx_description
1 polymer ?
#
loop_
_entity_poly.entity_id
_entity_poly.type
_entity_poly.pdbx_seq_one_letter_code
_entity_poly.pdbx_strand_id
1 'polypeptide(L)' 'MLKVYGIKNCDTVKKALVALDKTKLDYEFIDFKKEKPTKELILKWKDFMKDWPVNTRGPTYRKIKEDF' A
#
# COMPACT_ATOMS: atom_id res chain seq x y z
N MET A 1 9.43 15.22 0.59
CA MET A 1 8.68 14.45 1.60
C MET A 1 8.29 13.12 0.99
N LEU A 2 8.65 12.00 1.64
CA LEU A 2 8.27 10.66 1.18
C LEU A 2 6.79 10.41 1.48
N LYS A 3 6.11 9.59 0.68
CA LYS A 3 4.74 9.16 0.96
C LYS A 3 4.69 7.66 1.14
N VAL A 4 4.21 7.22 2.29
CA VAL A 4 4.07 5.80 2.63
C VAL A 4 2.60 5.45 2.64
N TYR A 5 2.19 4.61 1.70
CA TYR A 5 0.81 4.17 1.56
C TYR A 5 0.62 2.79 2.16
N GLY A 6 -0.38 2.60 3.01
CA GLY A 6 -0.63 1.30 3.60
C GLY A 6 -1.77 1.26 4.60
N ILE A 7 -1.85 0.16 5.34
CA ILE A 7 -2.81 -0.02 6.44
C ILE A 7 -2.02 -0.18 7.73
N LYS A 8 -2.38 0.56 8.78
CA LYS A 8 -1.67 0.54 10.07
C LYS A 8 -1.56 -0.85 10.70
N ASN A 9 -2.53 -1.72 10.44
CA ASN A 9 -2.57 -3.06 11.04
C ASN A 9 -1.76 -4.12 10.27
N CYS A 10 -0.94 -3.72 9.28
CA CYS A 10 -0.04 -4.63 8.58
C CYS A 10 1.36 -4.57 9.22
N ASP A 11 1.90 -5.72 9.66
CA ASP A 11 3.22 -5.78 10.30
C ASP A 11 4.35 -5.29 9.38
N THR A 12 4.27 -5.55 8.08
CA THR A 12 5.25 -5.06 7.11
C THR A 12 5.25 -3.53 7.02
N VAL A 13 4.07 -2.90 7.05
CA VAL A 13 3.95 -1.44 7.07
C VAL A 13 4.55 -0.88 8.36
N LYS A 14 4.22 -1.46 9.52
CA LYS A 14 4.79 -1.03 10.81
C LYS A 14 6.32 -1.09 10.80
N LYS A 15 6.90 -2.19 10.28
CA LYS A 15 8.35 -2.34 10.14
C LYS A 15 8.97 -1.28 9.23
N ALA A 16 8.31 -0.96 8.11
CA ALA A 16 8.76 0.10 7.20
C ALA A 16 8.74 1.48 7.86
N LEU A 17 7.66 1.82 8.58
CA LEU A 17 7.56 3.08 9.33
C LEU A 17 8.68 3.20 10.38
N VAL A 18 8.88 2.15 11.18
CA VAL A 18 9.97 2.13 12.19
C VAL A 18 11.34 2.30 11.54
N ALA A 19 11.58 1.75 10.35
CA ALA A 19 12.84 1.94 9.63
C ALA A 19 13.01 3.39 9.14
N LEU A 20 11.93 4.03 8.66
CA LEU A 20 11.94 5.42 8.24
C LEU A 20 12.16 6.38 9.42
N ASP A 21 11.49 6.13 10.55
CA ASP A 21 11.71 6.86 11.80
C ASP A 21 13.17 6.74 12.29
N LYS A 22 13.76 5.54 12.23
CA LYS A 22 15.17 5.31 12.59
C LYS A 22 16.15 6.08 11.69
N THR A 23 15.82 6.21 10.41
CA THR A 23 16.65 6.95 9.45
C THR A 23 16.39 8.46 9.50
N LYS A 24 15.46 8.93 10.36
CA LYS A 24 15.03 10.33 10.49
C LYS A 24 14.62 10.94 9.15
N LEU A 25 14.06 10.14 8.26
CA LEU A 25 13.54 10.61 6.98
C LEU A 25 12.13 11.17 7.18
N ASP A 26 11.87 12.32 6.58
CA ASP A 26 10.56 12.94 6.61
C ASP A 26 9.59 12.22 5.65
N TYR A 27 8.51 11.68 6.22
CA TYR A 27 7.50 10.93 5.48
C TYR A 27 6.08 11.23 5.95
N GLU A 28 5.14 11.18 5.01
CA GLU A 28 3.71 11.25 5.24
C GLU A 28 3.12 9.84 5.11
N PHE A 29 2.46 9.36 6.17
CA PHE A 29 1.77 8.08 6.14
C PHE A 29 0.30 8.24 5.75
N ILE A 30 -0.09 7.61 4.64
CA ILE A 30 -1.44 7.64 4.09
C ILE A 30 -2.11 6.29 4.37
N ASP A 31 -3.14 6.32 5.22
CA ASP A 31 -3.88 5.13 5.64
C ASP A 31 -4.99 4.81 4.65
N PHE A 32 -4.87 3.67 3.96
CA PHE A 32 -5.87 3.20 2.99
C PHE A 32 -7.25 2.94 3.59
N LYS A 33 -7.38 2.80 4.91
CA LYS A 33 -8.69 2.73 5.56
C LYS A 33 -9.39 4.09 5.65
N LYS A 34 -8.63 5.18 5.63
CA LYS A 34 -9.15 6.56 5.72
C LYS A 34 -9.23 7.20 4.34
N GLU A 35 -8.17 7.06 3.56
CA GLU A 35 -8.03 7.66 2.24
C GLU A 35 -7.81 6.58 1.18
N LYS A 36 -8.77 6.45 0.26
CA LYS A 36 -8.65 5.48 -0.83
C LYS A 36 -7.69 6.01 -1.89
N PRO A 37 -6.83 5.16 -2.47
CA PRO A 37 -5.98 5.58 -3.58
C PRO A 37 -6.81 5.96 -4.80
N THR A 38 -6.39 6.99 -5.51
CA THR A 38 -7.03 7.40 -6.77
C THR A 38 -6.67 6.44 -7.91
N LYS A 39 -7.49 6.40 -8.96
CA LYS A 39 -7.24 5.57 -10.15
C LYS A 39 -5.87 5.86 -10.77
N GLU A 40 -5.50 7.13 -10.87
CA GLU A 40 -4.21 7.55 -11.42
C GLU A 40 -3.02 7.01 -10.62
N LEU A 41 -3.14 7.00 -9.29
CA LEU A 41 -2.11 6.49 -8.40
C LEU A 41 -1.92 4.98 -8.58
N ILE A 42 -3.03 4.24 -8.67
CA ILE A 42 -3.03 2.80 -8.94
C ILE A 42 -2.38 2.49 -10.30
N LEU A 43 -2.69 3.27 -11.33
CA LEU A 43 -2.09 3.10 -12.66
C LEU A 43 -0.58 3.35 -12.64
N LYS A 44 -0.12 4.39 -11.92
CA LYS A 44 1.31 4.66 -11.74
C LYS A 44 2.02 3.51 -11.03
N TRP A 45 1.42 2.96 -9.99
CA TRP A 45 2.00 1.81 -9.30
C TRP A 45 2.02 0.55 -10.16
N LYS A 46 0.98 0.33 -10.95
CA LYS A 46 0.93 -0.78 -11.91
C LYS A 46 2.07 -0.69 -12.91
N ASP A 47 2.30 0.49 -13.48
CA ASP A 47 3.38 0.74 -14.43
C ASP A 47 4.75 0.45 -13.80
N PHE A 48 4.98 0.98 -12.59
CA PHE A 48 6.22 0.76 -11.86
C PHE A 48 6.46 -0.70 -11.47
N MET A 49 5.43 -1.38 -10.96
CA MET A 49 5.52 -2.78 -10.51
C MET A 49 5.47 -3.79 -11.66
N LYS A 50 5.03 -3.35 -12.86
CA LYS A 50 4.66 -4.19 -14.01
C LYS A 50 3.57 -5.23 -13.71
N ASP A 51 2.86 -5.06 -12.60
CA ASP A 51 1.77 -5.92 -12.12
C ASP A 51 0.78 -5.07 -11.30
N TRP A 52 -0.42 -5.58 -11.04
CA TRP A 52 -1.40 -4.89 -10.23
C TRP A 52 -0.96 -4.83 -8.75
N PRO A 53 -1.02 -3.66 -8.09
CA PRO A 53 -0.66 -3.49 -6.68
C PRO A 53 -1.76 -4.05 -5.75
N VAL A 54 -2.11 -5.32 -5.92
CA VAL A 54 -3.18 -6.01 -5.19
C VAL A 54 -2.61 -7.15 -4.36
N ASN A 55 -3.17 -7.33 -3.15
CA ASN A 55 -2.79 -8.47 -2.31
C ASN A 55 -3.53 -9.73 -2.76
N THR A 56 -2.93 -10.48 -3.69
CA THR A 56 -3.48 -11.73 -4.24
C THR A 56 -3.63 -12.85 -3.21
N ARG A 57 -2.89 -12.76 -2.08
CA ARG A 57 -2.95 -13.74 -0.99
C ARG A 57 -4.07 -13.44 0.02
N GLY A 58 -4.66 -12.25 -0.03
CA GLY A 58 -5.68 -11.80 0.91
C GLY A 58 -7.01 -12.54 0.74
N PRO A 59 -7.80 -12.70 1.81
CA PRO A 59 -9.09 -13.39 1.76
C PRO A 59 -10.08 -12.68 0.85
N THR A 60 -10.06 -11.34 0.79
CA THR A 60 -10.92 -10.57 -0.11
C THR A 60 -10.62 -10.90 -1.57
N TYR A 61 -9.35 -10.90 -1.97
CA TYR A 61 -8.96 -11.27 -3.34
C TYR A 61 -9.40 -12.69 -3.66
N ARG A 62 -9.15 -13.66 -2.77
CA ARG A 62 -9.54 -15.05 -2.97
C ARG A 62 -11.06 -15.26 -3.08
N LYS A 63 -11.87 -14.40 -2.48
CA LYS A 63 -13.34 -14.45 -2.57
C LYS A 63 -13.88 -13.87 -3.87
N ILE A 64 -13.24 -12.81 -4.38
CA ILE A 64 -13.74 -12.09 -5.57
C ILE A 64 -13.00 -12.47 -6.86
N LYS A 65 -11.90 -13.24 -6.79
CA LYS A 65 -11.09 -13.60 -7.96
C LYS A 65 -11.85 -14.40 -9.02
N GLU A 66 -13.02 -14.96 -8.69
CA GLU A 66 -13.86 -15.70 -9.64
C GLU A 66 -14.86 -14.78 -10.34
N ASP A 67 -15.06 -13.56 -9.83
CA ASP A 67 -15.90 -12.51 -10.42
C ASP A 67 -15.15 -11.64 -11.45
N PHE A 68 -13.83 -11.86 -11.62
CA PHE A 68 -12.93 -11.08 -12.50
C PHE A 68 -11.99 -12.02 -13.27
#